data_AF-A0A9Q3GIC8-F1
#
_entry.id   AF-A0A9Q3GIC8-F1
#
_cell.length_a   1.000
_cell.length_b   1.000
_cell.length_c   1.000
_cell.angle_alpha   90.00
_cell.angle_beta   90.00
_cell.angle_gamma   90.00
#
_symmetry.space_group_name_H-M   'P 1'
#
loop_
_entity.id
_entity.type
_entity.pdbx_description
1 polymer ?
#
loop_
_entity_poly.entity_id
_entity_poly.type
_entity_poly.pdbx_seq_one_letter_code
_entity_poly.pdbx_strand_id
1 'polypeptide(L)'
;MSYLYYLSIHIGNKTIVRLLQDLCTHLRGSSKQQDLFIEACNKTCDLKLLPISIPMTWWNFFLKQLQHMHKLKFSIQIYTNTPQTNKFHLSKETWSAMEYMEPILLMFEQSCNVFQSKAPTKHVVMPYYQVIMNRLKHYTGVSPHTWRCACKAAYSKLKKYFDYKMATNNSLIATLLNPKYRKGIFKQLGVPSSRAKEVSVHDCPRTKMKMPTIL
;
A
#
# COMPACT_ATOMS: atom_id res chain seq x y z
N MET A 1 8.66 -12.58 -2.70
CA MET A 1 8.64 -11.70 -1.51
C MET A 1 7.80 -10.48 -1.81
N SER A 2 6.78 -10.17 -0.99
CA SER A 2 5.79 -9.14 -1.32
C SER A 2 6.40 -7.74 -1.33
N TYR A 3 5.98 -6.93 -2.32
CA TYR A 3 6.48 -5.57 -2.53
C TYR A 3 6.24 -4.67 -1.31
N LEU A 4 5.16 -4.91 -0.56
CA LEU A 4 4.82 -4.18 0.65
C LEU A 4 5.56 -4.64 1.91
N TYR A 5 5.97 -5.91 2.02
CA TYR A 5 6.89 -6.35 3.08
C TYR A 5 8.31 -5.82 2.84
N TYR A 6 8.73 -5.81 1.58
CA TYR A 6 9.98 -5.16 1.18
C TYR A 6 9.92 -3.65 1.41
N LEU A 7 8.82 -3.00 1.02
CA LEU A 7 8.58 -1.60 1.34
C LEU A 7 8.46 -1.37 2.82
N SER A 8 7.89 -2.25 3.65
CA SER A 8 7.85 -2.03 5.10
C SER A 8 9.22 -2.15 5.75
N ILE A 9 10.13 -2.95 5.19
CA ILE A 9 11.52 -3.04 5.66
C ILE A 9 12.38 -1.85 5.18
N HIS A 10 12.08 -1.32 3.99
CA HIS A 10 12.79 -0.15 3.43
C HIS A 10 12.18 1.18 3.84
N ILE A 11 10.88 1.21 4.09
CA ILE A 11 10.12 2.35 4.58
C ILE A 11 10.18 2.38 6.09
N GLY A 12 9.77 1.30 6.73
CA GLY A 12 9.82 1.16 8.18
C GLY A 12 11.24 0.96 8.68
N ASN A 13 11.56 1.62 9.78
CA ASN A 13 12.74 1.30 10.55
C ASN A 13 12.70 -0.22 10.86
N LYS A 14 13.63 -0.98 10.29
CA LYS A 14 13.70 -2.45 10.37
C LYS A 14 13.58 -2.95 11.82
N THR A 15 14.03 -2.15 12.77
CA THR A 15 13.90 -2.38 14.20
C THR A 15 12.45 -2.37 14.66
N ILE A 16 11.65 -1.39 14.24
CA ILE A 16 10.22 -1.30 14.57
C ILE A 16 9.45 -2.49 13.98
N VAL A 17 9.73 -2.83 12.71
CA VAL A 17 9.06 -3.96 12.05
C VAL A 17 9.31 -5.27 12.80
N ARG A 18 10.57 -5.51 13.19
CA ARG A 18 10.95 -6.71 13.96
C ARG A 18 10.34 -6.71 15.36
N LEU A 19 10.44 -5.59 16.07
CA LEU A 19 9.89 -5.44 17.42
C LEU A 19 8.39 -5.78 17.46
N LEU A 20 7.62 -5.27 16.50
CA LEU A 20 6.19 -5.56 16.39
C LEU A 20 5.92 -7.03 16.04
N GLN A 21 6.73 -7.63 15.15
CA GLN A 21 6.63 -9.04 14.80
C GLN A 21 6.95 -9.95 15.98
N ASP A 22 7.99 -9.62 16.74
CA ASP A 22 8.41 -10.39 17.91
C ASP A 22 7.35 -10.29 19.02
N LEU A 23 6.77 -9.10 19.24
CA LEU A 23 5.64 -8.91 20.16
C LEU A 23 4.42 -9.76 19.75
N CYS A 24 4.00 -9.69 18.48
CA CYS A 24 2.90 -10.51 17.98
C CYS A 24 3.18 -12.01 18.15
N THR A 25 4.40 -12.44 17.87
CA THR A 25 4.81 -13.84 17.96
C THR A 25 4.81 -14.29 19.42
N HIS A 26 5.32 -13.46 20.33
CA HIS A 26 5.32 -13.73 21.76
C HIS A 26 3.92 -13.90 22.32
N LEU A 27 3.01 -12.97 21.98
CA LEU A 27 1.62 -13.04 22.42
C LEU A 27 0.91 -14.30 21.91
N ARG A 28 1.20 -14.75 20.69
CA ARG A 28 0.60 -15.99 20.16
C ARG A 28 1.25 -17.27 20.68
N GLY A 29 2.50 -17.21 21.10
CA GLY A 29 3.30 -18.38 21.43
C GLY A 29 2.80 -19.18 22.64
N SER A 30 1.93 -18.62 23.49
CA SER A 30 1.39 -19.32 24.66
C SER A 30 0.03 -18.77 25.06
N SER A 31 -0.92 -19.66 25.43
CA SER A 31 -2.23 -19.29 25.98
C SER A 31 -2.09 -18.39 27.21
N LYS A 32 -1.13 -18.69 28.09
CA LYS A 32 -0.82 -17.88 29.27
C LYS A 32 -0.50 -16.42 28.92
N GLN A 33 0.24 -16.19 27.83
CA GLN A 33 0.56 -14.82 27.38
C GLN A 33 -0.66 -14.11 26.80
N GLN A 34 -1.55 -14.86 26.14
CA GLN A 34 -2.82 -14.33 25.65
C GLN A 34 -3.71 -13.92 26.81
N ASP A 35 -3.81 -14.74 27.85
CA ASP A 35 -4.62 -14.46 29.04
C ASP A 35 -4.13 -13.19 29.76
N LEU A 36 -2.81 -13.07 29.95
CA LEU A 36 -2.19 -11.86 30.53
C LEU A 36 -2.45 -10.61 29.69
N PHE A 37 -2.42 -10.74 28.36
CA PHE A 37 -2.73 -9.63 27.47
C PHE A 37 -4.22 -9.28 27.48
N ILE A 38 -5.12 -10.27 27.55
CA ILE A 38 -6.56 -10.06 27.71
C ILE A 38 -6.85 -9.34 29.03
N GLU A 39 -6.15 -9.69 30.10
CA GLU A 39 -6.26 -8.98 31.39
C GLU A 39 -5.83 -7.51 31.25
N ALA A 40 -4.74 -7.24 30.51
CA ALA A 40 -4.34 -5.86 30.18
C ALA A 40 -5.42 -5.14 29.36
N CYS A 41 -6.01 -5.80 28.36
CA CYS A 41 -7.12 -5.24 27.58
C CYS A 41 -8.33 -4.89 28.48
N ASN A 42 -8.68 -5.75 29.44
CA ASN A 42 -9.78 -5.53 30.37
C ASN A 42 -9.55 -4.32 31.30
N LYS A 43 -8.30 -3.89 31.50
CA LYS A 43 -7.92 -2.72 32.30
C LYS A 43 -7.92 -1.41 31.48
N THR A 44 -8.29 -1.47 30.19
CA THR A 44 -8.30 -0.33 29.28
C THR A 44 -9.63 -0.20 28.55
N CYS A 45 -9.82 0.91 27.85
CA CYS A 45 -10.94 1.11 26.92
C CYS A 45 -10.64 0.61 25.49
N ASP A 46 -9.56 -0.14 25.29
CA ASP A 46 -9.21 -0.65 23.96
C ASP A 46 -10.21 -1.71 23.48
N LEU A 47 -10.30 -1.89 22.16
CA LEU A 47 -11.08 -2.97 21.57
C LEU A 47 -10.46 -4.31 21.98
N LYS A 48 -11.28 -5.23 22.48
CA LYS A 48 -10.86 -6.61 22.79
C LYS A 48 -10.53 -7.36 21.51
N LEU A 49 -9.29 -7.20 21.04
CA LEU A 49 -8.77 -7.80 19.83
C LEU A 49 -7.58 -8.67 20.21
N LEU A 50 -7.59 -9.92 19.75
CA LEU A 50 -6.38 -10.73 19.81
C LEU A 50 -5.33 -10.11 18.87
N PRO A 51 -4.03 -10.17 19.23
CA PRO A 51 -2.95 -9.69 18.39
C PRO A 51 -2.86 -10.52 17.10
N ILE A 52 -3.59 -10.05 16.08
CA ILE A 52 -3.79 -10.56 14.70
C ILE A 52 -3.55 -12.05 14.54
N SER A 53 -4.53 -12.88 14.18
CA SER A 53 -4.19 -14.19 13.58
C SER A 53 -3.69 -13.98 12.13
N ILE A 54 -2.56 -14.57 11.74
CA ILE A 54 -2.18 -14.62 10.30
C ILE A 54 -3.03 -15.71 9.68
N PRO A 55 -4.03 -15.34 8.87
CA PRO A 55 -3.79 -15.42 7.43
C PRO A 55 -4.52 -14.28 6.69
N MET A 56 -3.82 -13.18 6.42
CA MET A 56 -4.24 -12.22 5.39
C MET A 56 -3.10 -12.02 4.43
N THR A 57 -3.45 -11.74 3.17
CA THR A 57 -2.53 -11.68 2.04
C THR A 57 -1.19 -11.06 2.43
N TRP A 58 -0.12 -11.85 2.34
CA TRP A 58 1.29 -11.53 2.62
C TRP A 58 1.82 -10.16 2.16
N TRP A 59 1.10 -9.42 1.32
CA TRP A 59 1.42 -8.06 0.93
C TRP A 59 0.92 -7.00 1.94
N ASN A 60 -0.29 -7.03 2.51
CA ASN A 60 -0.76 -5.95 3.42
C ASN A 60 -0.56 -6.23 4.92
N PHE A 61 0.09 -7.34 5.28
CA PHE A 61 0.25 -7.79 6.66
C PHE A 61 0.75 -6.69 7.62
N PHE A 62 1.84 -5.99 7.26
CA PHE A 62 2.45 -5.00 8.15
C PHE A 62 1.53 -3.80 8.41
N LEU A 63 0.79 -3.33 7.41
CA LEU A 63 -0.19 -2.25 7.59
C LEU A 63 -1.30 -2.67 8.55
N LYS A 64 -1.84 -3.88 8.38
CA LYS A 64 -2.86 -4.40 9.31
C LYS A 64 -2.31 -4.56 10.72
N GLN A 65 -1.03 -4.94 10.84
CA GLN A 65 -0.33 -5.00 12.12
C GLN A 65 -0.24 -3.64 12.79
N LEU A 66 0.21 -2.61 12.08
CA LEU A 66 0.23 -1.24 12.60
C LEU A 66 -1.17 -0.79 13.07
N GLN A 67 -2.19 -0.98 12.24
CA GLN A 67 -3.56 -0.58 12.55
C GLN A 67 -4.12 -1.28 13.80
N HIS A 68 -3.86 -2.56 13.97
CA HIS A 68 -4.25 -3.27 15.19
C HIS A 68 -3.49 -2.80 16.41
N MET A 69 -2.19 -2.55 16.28
CA MET A 69 -1.37 -2.07 17.39
C MET A 69 -1.84 -0.69 17.86
N HIS A 70 -2.22 0.21 16.95
CA HIS A 70 -2.82 1.49 17.32
C HIS A 70 -4.16 1.33 18.06
N LYS A 71 -5.00 0.36 17.69
CA LYS A 71 -6.27 0.06 18.40
C LYS A 71 -6.08 -0.55 19.78
N LEU A 72 -4.90 -1.10 20.06
CA LEU A 72 -4.52 -1.78 21.29
C LEU A 72 -3.43 -1.02 22.06
N LYS A 73 -3.24 0.27 21.76
CA LYS A 73 -2.09 1.07 22.21
C LYS A 73 -1.92 1.04 23.73
N PHE A 74 -3.01 1.24 24.47
CA PHE A 74 -2.97 1.29 25.93
C PHE A 74 -2.78 -0.11 26.54
N SER A 75 -3.44 -1.12 25.98
CA SER A 75 -3.30 -2.52 26.40
C SER A 75 -1.87 -3.01 26.22
N ILE A 76 -1.24 -2.67 25.10
CA ILE A 76 0.16 -3.00 24.81
C ILE A 76 1.08 -2.27 25.79
N GLN A 77 0.84 -0.99 26.08
CA GLN A 77 1.63 -0.25 27.06
C GLN A 77 1.56 -0.90 28.45
N ILE A 78 0.36 -1.23 28.94
CA ILE A 78 0.19 -1.93 30.23
C ILE A 78 0.87 -3.29 30.20
N TYR A 79 0.63 -4.08 29.16
CA TYR A 79 1.21 -5.41 29.03
C TYR A 79 2.74 -5.37 28.97
N THR A 80 3.33 -4.42 28.24
CA THR A 80 4.79 -4.30 28.08
C THR A 80 5.47 -3.62 29.27
N ASN A 81 4.74 -2.99 30.18
CA ASN A 81 5.32 -2.43 31.41
C ASN A 81 5.63 -3.49 32.48
N THR A 82 5.36 -4.78 32.23
CA THR A 82 5.73 -5.85 33.18
C THR A 82 7.19 -6.28 32.98
N PRO A 83 7.92 -6.70 34.02
CA PRO A 83 9.33 -7.09 33.92
C PRO A 83 9.62 -8.18 32.87
N GLN A 84 8.67 -9.09 32.65
CA GLN A 84 8.81 -10.22 31.73
C GLN A 84 8.68 -9.81 30.25
N THR A 85 8.00 -8.70 29.98
CA THR A 85 7.60 -8.25 28.64
C THR A 85 8.19 -6.88 28.27
N ASN A 86 8.93 -6.25 29.18
CA ASN A 86 9.57 -4.93 28.98
C ASN A 86 10.51 -4.87 27.78
N LYS A 87 11.06 -5.99 27.33
CA LYS A 87 11.81 -6.07 26.07
C LYS A 87 11.01 -5.66 24.82
N PHE A 88 9.68 -5.68 24.90
CA PHE A 88 8.77 -5.26 23.84
C PHE A 88 8.22 -3.85 24.05
N HIS A 89 8.74 -3.09 25.02
CA HIS A 89 8.26 -1.74 25.31
C HIS A 89 8.38 -0.83 24.09
N LEU A 90 7.28 -0.17 23.75
CA LEU A 90 7.18 0.75 22.63
C LEU A 90 7.29 2.20 23.14
N SER A 91 8.41 2.84 22.84
CA SER A 91 8.66 4.24 23.21
C SER A 91 7.71 5.20 22.49
N LYS A 92 7.59 6.43 23.00
CA LYS A 92 6.78 7.49 22.37
C LYS A 92 7.22 7.77 20.92
N GLU A 93 8.53 7.75 20.68
CA GLU A 93 9.14 7.92 19.36
C GLU A 93 8.75 6.77 18.42
N THR A 94 8.69 5.54 18.95
CA THR A 94 8.28 4.35 18.20
C THR A 94 6.82 4.44 17.78
N TRP A 95 5.93 4.86 18.69
CA TRP A 95 4.53 5.13 18.36
C TRP A 95 4.37 6.24 17.32
N SER A 96 5.07 7.36 17.48
CA SER A 96 5.03 8.45 16.51
C SER A 96 5.53 7.99 15.13
N ALA A 97 6.60 7.21 15.09
CA ALA A 97 7.08 6.59 13.86
C ALA A 97 6.04 5.70 13.18
N MET A 98 5.28 4.90 13.94
CA MET A 98 4.18 4.08 13.43
C MET A 98 3.04 4.93 12.87
N GLU A 99 2.67 6.01 13.56
CA GLU A 99 1.66 6.98 13.12
C GLU A 99 2.05 7.66 11.80
N TYR A 100 3.34 7.94 11.59
CA TYR A 100 3.86 8.44 10.30
C TYR A 100 3.87 7.39 9.18
N MET A 101 4.11 6.12 9.49
CA MET A 101 4.17 5.03 8.51
C MET A 101 2.81 4.66 7.93
N GLU A 102 1.78 4.66 8.78
CA GLU A 102 0.45 4.18 8.42
C GLU A 102 -0.12 4.85 7.15
N PRO A 103 -0.19 6.19 7.02
CA PRO A 103 -0.76 6.83 5.83
C PRO A 103 0.04 6.55 4.55
N ILE A 104 1.35 6.36 4.66
CA ILE A 104 2.22 5.98 3.54
C ILE A 104 1.90 4.56 3.08
N LEU A 105 1.65 3.62 3.99
CA LEU A 105 1.31 2.25 3.62
C LEU A 105 -0.14 2.13 3.14
N LEU A 106 -1.06 2.91 3.72
CA LEU A 106 -2.48 2.93 3.38
C LEU A 106 -2.72 3.30 1.92
N MET A 107 -1.92 4.22 1.35
CA MET A 107 -2.06 4.59 -0.07
C MET A 107 -1.86 3.40 -1.01
N PHE A 108 -0.98 2.46 -0.65
CA PHE A 108 -0.72 1.27 -1.44
C PHE A 108 -1.84 0.26 -1.29
N GLU A 109 -2.36 0.06 -0.06
CA GLU A 109 -3.52 -0.81 0.18
C GLU A 109 -4.76 -0.31 -0.59
N GLN A 110 -5.05 0.99 -0.53
CA GLN A 110 -6.14 1.61 -1.30
C GLN A 110 -6.01 1.32 -2.80
N SER A 111 -4.78 1.45 -3.34
CA SER A 111 -4.52 1.19 -4.75
C SER A 111 -4.67 -0.29 -5.10
N CYS A 112 -4.20 -1.19 -4.24
CA CYS A 112 -4.38 -2.63 -4.42
C CYS A 112 -5.86 -3.05 -4.40
N ASN A 113 -6.66 -2.48 -3.49
CA ASN A 113 -8.10 -2.76 -3.41
C ASN A 113 -8.83 -2.37 -4.70
N VAL A 114 -8.44 -1.25 -5.30
CA VAL A 114 -8.99 -0.82 -6.60
C VAL A 114 -8.64 -1.85 -7.69
N PHE A 115 -7.39 -2.29 -7.75
CA PHE A 115 -6.95 -3.27 -8.76
C PHE A 115 -7.55 -4.67 -8.56
N GLN A 116 -7.90 -5.03 -7.33
CA GLN A 116 -8.56 -6.30 -6.98
C GLN A 116 -10.09 -6.25 -7.10
N SER A 117 -10.66 -5.09 -7.43
CA SER A 117 -12.10 -4.98 -7.64
C SER A 117 -12.56 -5.85 -8.83
N LYS A 118 -13.83 -6.26 -8.81
CA LYS A 118 -14.45 -7.04 -9.90
C LYS A 118 -14.62 -6.24 -11.20
N ALA A 119 -14.38 -4.93 -11.17
CA ALA A 119 -14.51 -4.06 -12.32
C ALA A 119 -13.28 -4.15 -13.23
N PRO A 120 -13.41 -3.87 -14.55
CA PRO A 120 -12.26 -3.76 -15.44
C PRO A 120 -11.32 -2.63 -14.99
N THR A 121 -10.16 -2.96 -14.41
CA THR A 121 -9.26 -1.98 -13.78
C THR A 121 -7.99 -1.69 -14.57
N LYS A 122 -7.77 -2.40 -15.69
CA LYS A 122 -6.51 -2.29 -16.45
C LYS A 122 -6.22 -0.86 -16.94
N HIS A 123 -7.27 -0.10 -17.23
CA HIS A 123 -7.19 1.29 -17.67
C HIS A 123 -6.87 2.29 -16.54
N VAL A 124 -7.10 1.94 -15.27
CA VAL A 124 -6.76 2.80 -14.12
C VAL A 124 -5.37 2.55 -13.56
N VAL A 125 -4.67 1.50 -14.01
CA VAL A 125 -3.33 1.15 -13.52
C VAL A 125 -2.36 2.33 -13.65
N MET A 126 -2.21 2.90 -14.84
CA MET A 126 -1.25 4.00 -15.07
C MET A 126 -1.59 5.27 -14.26
N PRO A 127 -2.85 5.76 -14.25
CA PRO A 127 -3.26 6.86 -13.38
C PRO A 127 -2.95 6.63 -11.90
N TYR A 128 -3.21 5.43 -11.37
CA TYR A 128 -2.96 5.14 -9.96
C TYR A 128 -1.47 5.09 -9.62
N TYR A 129 -0.63 4.51 -10.50
CA TYR A 129 0.82 4.57 -10.32
C TYR A 129 1.31 6.02 -10.18
N GLN A 130 0.77 6.93 -11.00
CA GLN A 130 1.13 8.35 -10.95
C GLN A 130 0.67 9.02 -9.67
N VAL A 131 -0.56 8.74 -9.21
CA VAL A 131 -1.05 9.23 -7.91
C VAL A 131 -0.13 8.78 -6.79
N ILE A 132 0.29 7.50 -6.78
CA ILE A 132 1.23 6.97 -5.78
C ILE A 132 2.58 7.66 -5.89
N MET A 133 3.16 7.76 -7.09
CA MET A 133 4.44 8.42 -7.32
C MET A 133 4.44 9.89 -6.88
N ASN A 134 3.37 10.63 -7.16
CA ASN A 134 3.23 12.04 -6.76
C ASN A 134 3.12 12.18 -5.24
N ARG A 135 2.34 11.31 -4.59
CA ARG A 135 2.24 11.29 -3.13
C ARG A 135 3.58 10.91 -2.48
N LEU A 136 4.30 9.92 -2.99
CA LEU A 136 5.64 9.58 -2.50
C LEU A 136 6.61 10.76 -2.65
N LYS A 137 6.58 11.47 -3.79
CA LYS A 137 7.38 12.68 -4.01
C LYS A 137 7.02 13.79 -3.02
N HIS A 138 5.73 13.98 -2.73
CA HIS A 138 5.29 14.91 -1.70
C HIS A 138 5.88 14.54 -0.32
N TYR A 139 5.78 13.28 0.10
CA TYR A 139 6.36 12.81 1.36
C TYR A 139 7.89 12.96 1.42
N THR A 140 8.61 12.86 0.30
CA THR A 140 10.04 13.18 0.32
C THR A 140 10.34 14.64 0.67
N GLY A 141 9.43 15.57 0.38
CA GLY A 141 9.59 16.99 0.72
C GLY A 141 9.25 17.30 2.18
N VAL A 142 8.20 16.68 2.72
CA VAL A 142 7.62 17.08 4.02
C VAL A 142 7.99 16.17 5.20
N SER A 143 8.44 14.94 4.96
CA SER A 143 8.66 13.98 6.04
C SER A 143 10.05 14.12 6.70
N PRO A 144 10.18 13.68 7.97
CA PRO A 144 11.48 13.56 8.66
C PRO A 144 12.50 12.75 7.87
N HIS A 145 13.79 12.97 8.12
CA HIS A 145 14.90 12.44 7.31
C HIS A 145 14.81 10.92 7.04
N THR A 146 14.55 10.12 8.07
CA THR A 146 14.41 8.65 7.96
C THR A 146 13.31 8.25 6.97
N TRP A 147 12.16 8.94 7.03
CA TRP A 147 11.00 8.70 6.16
C TRP A 147 11.21 9.24 4.75
N ARG A 148 11.97 10.32 4.61
CA ARG A 148 12.36 10.86 3.31
C ARG A 148 13.18 9.85 2.49
N CYS A 149 14.17 9.21 3.11
CA CYS A 149 14.99 8.18 2.47
C CYS A 149 14.14 6.97 2.03
N ALA A 150 13.28 6.51 2.92
CA ALA A 150 12.27 5.49 2.70
C ALA A 150 11.36 5.78 1.49
N CYS A 151 10.73 6.96 1.46
CA CYS A 151 9.86 7.38 0.35
C CYS A 151 10.63 7.53 -0.96
N LYS A 152 11.89 8.01 -0.91
CA LYS A 152 12.76 8.11 -2.09
C LYS A 152 13.10 6.73 -2.66
N ALA A 153 13.40 5.76 -1.81
CA ALA A 153 13.65 4.38 -2.21
C ALA A 153 12.40 3.74 -2.83
N ALA A 154 11.24 3.92 -2.19
CA ALA A 154 9.94 3.49 -2.70
C ALA A 154 9.64 4.10 -4.08
N TYR A 155 9.81 5.41 -4.22
CA TYR A 155 9.62 6.14 -5.48
C TYR A 155 10.53 5.61 -6.58
N SER A 156 11.83 5.47 -6.31
CA SER A 156 12.80 4.97 -7.30
C SER A 156 12.42 3.57 -7.79
N LYS A 157 12.02 2.68 -6.87
CA LYS A 157 11.62 1.31 -7.23
C LYS A 157 10.31 1.29 -8.00
N LEU A 158 9.33 2.10 -7.62
CA LEU A 158 8.06 2.22 -8.32
C LEU A 158 8.24 2.80 -9.73
N LYS A 159 9.12 3.80 -9.87
CA LYS A 159 9.49 4.38 -11.16
C LYS A 159 10.10 3.32 -12.09
N LYS A 160 11.06 2.51 -11.61
CA LYS A 160 11.62 1.40 -12.41
C LYS A 160 10.55 0.43 -12.88
N TYR A 161 9.61 0.07 -12.00
CA TYR A 161 8.48 -0.79 -12.36
C TYR A 161 7.52 -0.13 -13.35
N PHE A 162 7.25 1.16 -13.18
CA PHE A 162 6.41 1.95 -14.09
C PHE A 162 7.04 2.01 -15.49
N ASP A 163 8.33 2.38 -15.57
CA ASP A 163 9.09 2.47 -16.82
C ASP A 163 9.11 1.11 -17.55
N TYR A 164 9.33 0.01 -16.82
CA TYR A 164 9.25 -1.35 -17.37
C TYR A 164 7.83 -1.71 -17.84
N LYS A 165 6.79 -1.39 -17.06
CA LYS A 165 5.40 -1.72 -17.41
C LYS A 165 4.86 -0.86 -18.55
N MET A 166 5.34 0.37 -18.69
CA MET A 166 5.07 1.22 -19.86
C MET A 166 5.61 0.61 -21.15
N ALA A 167 6.75 -0.10 -21.09
CA ALA A 167 7.25 -0.87 -22.22
C ALA A 167 6.35 -2.06 -22.59
N THR A 168 5.68 -2.69 -21.60
CA THR A 168 4.69 -3.75 -21.81
C THR A 168 3.28 -3.18 -22.04
N ASN A 169 3.03 -2.75 -23.27
CA ASN A 169 1.98 -1.88 -23.80
C ASN A 169 0.50 -2.04 -23.32
N ASN A 170 0.09 -3.17 -22.74
CA ASN A 170 -1.33 -3.48 -22.55
C ASN A 170 -2.09 -2.58 -21.56
N SER A 171 -1.43 -2.11 -20.51
CA SER A 171 -2.06 -1.16 -19.55
C SER A 171 -2.12 0.25 -20.14
N LEU A 172 -1.11 0.65 -20.92
CA LEU A 172 -1.09 1.93 -21.61
C LEU A 172 -2.21 2.01 -22.64
N ILE A 173 -2.36 0.98 -23.48
CA ILE A 173 -3.45 0.88 -24.46
C ILE A 173 -4.81 0.97 -23.76
N ALA A 174 -5.03 0.20 -22.69
CA ALA A 174 -6.28 0.24 -21.94
C ALA A 174 -6.57 1.64 -21.37
N THR A 175 -5.56 2.36 -20.88
CA THR A 175 -5.71 3.74 -20.39
C THR A 175 -6.00 4.72 -21.53
N LEU A 176 -5.35 4.59 -22.68
CA LEU A 176 -5.59 5.43 -23.86
C LEU A 176 -7.00 5.24 -24.45
N LEU A 177 -7.50 4.00 -24.42
CA LEU A 177 -8.87 3.67 -24.85
C LEU A 177 -9.93 4.23 -23.90
N ASN A 178 -9.58 4.59 -22.67
CA ASN A 178 -10.53 5.20 -21.74
C ASN A 178 -10.56 6.75 -21.93
N PRO A 179 -11.69 7.34 -22.34
CA PRO A 179 -11.81 8.77 -22.60
C PRO A 179 -11.43 9.66 -21.42
N LYS A 180 -11.68 9.18 -20.19
CA LYS A 180 -11.39 9.92 -18.94
C LYS A 180 -9.91 10.19 -18.74
N TYR A 181 -9.04 9.27 -19.17
CA TYR A 181 -7.60 9.33 -18.88
C TYR A 181 -6.73 9.67 -20.10
N ARG A 182 -7.27 9.47 -21.31
CA ARG A 182 -6.58 9.69 -22.60
C ARG A 182 -5.84 11.02 -22.70
N LYS A 183 -6.51 12.14 -22.39
CA LYS A 183 -5.90 13.49 -22.48
C LYS A 183 -4.72 13.66 -21.52
N GLY A 184 -4.83 13.12 -20.30
CA GLY A 184 -3.77 13.19 -19.30
C GLY A 184 -2.52 12.41 -19.69
N ILE A 185 -2.70 11.22 -20.27
CA ILE A 185 -1.59 10.39 -20.75
C ILE A 185 -0.88 11.02 -21.94
N PHE A 186 -1.59 11.58 -22.93
CA PHE A 186 -0.94 12.23 -24.07
C PHE A 186 -0.08 13.42 -23.65
N LYS A 187 -0.54 14.23 -22.68
CA LYS A 187 0.25 15.31 -22.10
C LYS A 187 1.57 14.79 -21.48
N GLN A 188 1.54 13.61 -20.86
CA GLN A 188 2.71 13.01 -20.21
C GLN A 188 3.67 12.35 -21.19
N LEU A 189 3.17 11.82 -22.30
CA LEU A 189 3.98 11.29 -23.39
C LEU A 189 4.58 12.40 -24.28
N GLY A 190 4.31 13.67 -23.98
CA GLY A 190 4.75 14.80 -24.81
C GLY A 190 4.08 14.84 -26.19
N VAL A 191 2.93 14.17 -26.34
CA VAL A 191 2.20 14.14 -27.61
C VAL A 191 1.35 15.41 -27.71
N PRO A 192 1.51 16.22 -28.79
CA PRO A 192 0.75 17.45 -28.96
C PRO A 192 -0.75 17.16 -29.04
N SER A 193 -1.55 18.04 -28.42
CA SER A 193 -3.01 17.94 -28.31
C SER A 193 -3.74 17.81 -29.65
N SER A 194 -3.11 18.23 -30.75
CA SER A 194 -3.61 18.10 -32.13
C SER A 194 -3.68 16.63 -32.57
N ARG A 195 -2.64 15.83 -32.32
CA ARG A 195 -2.63 14.38 -32.63
C ARG A 195 -3.49 13.54 -31.70
N ALA A 196 -3.78 14.04 -30.50
CA ALA A 196 -4.66 13.37 -29.54
C ALA A 196 -6.13 13.32 -30.01
N LYS A 197 -6.54 14.21 -30.94
CA LYS A 197 -7.89 14.26 -31.52
C LYS A 197 -8.08 13.30 -32.70
N GLU A 198 -7.01 12.90 -33.39
CA GLU A 198 -7.10 12.13 -34.65
C GLU A 198 -7.48 10.67 -34.46
N VAL A 199 -7.12 10.02 -33.34
CA VAL A 199 -7.57 8.64 -33.06
C VAL A 199 -9.00 8.65 -32.49
N SER A 200 -9.93 9.30 -33.19
CA SER A 200 -11.35 9.08 -32.92
C SER A 200 -11.70 7.66 -33.36
N VAL A 201 -12.75 7.07 -32.80
CA VAL A 201 -13.12 5.64 -32.90
C VAL A 201 -13.35 5.14 -34.35
N HIS A 202 -13.18 5.99 -35.36
CA HIS A 202 -13.33 5.68 -36.77
C HIS A 202 -12.15 4.94 -37.42
N ASP A 203 -10.98 4.87 -36.79
CA ASP A 203 -9.81 4.15 -37.32
C ASP A 203 -9.63 2.73 -36.75
N CYS A 204 -10.73 2.09 -36.34
CA CYS A 204 -10.72 0.66 -36.06
C CYS A 204 -11.08 -0.08 -37.38
N PRO A 205 -10.17 -0.85 -38.00
CA PRO A 205 -10.46 -1.55 -39.27
C PRO A 205 -11.63 -2.54 -39.17
N ARG A 206 -12.10 -2.86 -37.96
CA ARG A 206 -13.18 -3.81 -37.70
C ARG A 206 -14.59 -3.30 -37.96
N THR A 207 -14.83 -2.02 -38.17
CA THR A 207 -16.18 -1.50 -38.51
C THR A 207 -16.50 -1.52 -40.01
N LYS A 208 -15.58 -1.99 -40.87
CA LYS A 208 -15.82 -2.16 -42.32
C LYS A 208 -15.98 -3.61 -42.79
N MET A 209 -16.08 -4.58 -41.88
CA MET A 209 -16.55 -5.92 -42.26
C MET A 209 -18.07 -5.93 -42.28
N LYS A 210 -18.66 -5.74 -43.47
CA LYS A 210 -20.03 -6.20 -43.74
C LYS A 210 -20.04 -7.70 -43.48
N MET A 211 -20.82 -8.16 -42.50
CA MET A 211 -21.11 -9.59 -42.40
C MET A 211 -21.86 -10.01 -43.67
N PRO A 212 -21.47 -11.10 -44.35
CA PRO A 212 -22.29 -11.65 -45.41
C PRO A 212 -23.61 -12.13 -44.80
N THR A 213 -24.71 -11.59 -45.31
CA THR A 213 -26.06 -12.11 -45.05
C THR A 213 -26.11 -13.52 -45.60
N ILE A 214 -26.16 -14.50 -44.71
CA ILE A 214 -26.48 -15.89 -45.07
C ILE A 214 -28.01 -15.92 -45.23
N LEU A 215 -28.47 -16.12 -46.46
CA LEU A 215 -29.83 -16.57 -46.78
C LEU A 215 -29.90 -18.10 -46.59
#